data_AF-A0A2T0T0B8-F1
#
_entry.id   AF-A0A2T0T0B8-F1
#
_cell.length_a   1.000
_cell.length_b   1.000
_cell.length_c   1.000
_cell.angle_alpha   90.00
_cell.angle_beta   90.00
_cell.angle_gamma   90.00
#
_symmetry.space_group_name_H-M   'P 1'
#
loop_
_entity.id
_entity.type
_entity.pdbx_description
1 polymer ?
#
loop_
_entity_poly.entity_id
_entity_poly.type
_entity_poly.pdbx_seq_one_letter_code
_entity_poly.pdbx_strand_id
1 'polypeptide(L)' 'TGSLNWDGRSSDGTELPSGLYYYQATVRYAVQDRGAPAQVFKGYVQILRDTVSMR' A
#
# COMPACT_ATOMS: atom_id res chain seq x y z
N THR A 1 0.77 -9.00 -15.31
CA THR A 1 1.26 -8.86 -13.92
C THR A 1 0.30 -7.94 -13.18
N GLY A 2 -0.13 -8.30 -11.97
CA GLY A 2 -1.00 -7.42 -11.17
C GLY A 2 -0.18 -6.31 -10.51
N SER A 3 -0.76 -5.11 -10.39
CA SER A 3 -0.18 -4.01 -9.62
C SER A 3 -1.09 -3.67 -8.44
N LEU A 4 -0.50 -3.40 -7.28
CA LEU A 4 -1.18 -2.82 -6.13
C LEU A 4 -0.87 -1.33 -6.14
N ASN A 5 -1.87 -0.51 -6.43
CA ASN A 5 -1.75 0.94 -6.44
C ASN A 5 -2.49 1.51 -5.23
N TRP A 6 -1.86 2.48 -4.57
CA TRP A 6 -2.45 3.21 -3.46
C TRP A 6 -2.47 4.69 -3.82
N ASP A 7 -3.61 5.34 -3.59
CA ASP A 7 -3.87 6.73 -3.96
C ASP A 7 -3.47 7.73 -2.86
N GLY A 8 -2.87 7.24 -1.76
CA GLY A 8 -2.44 8.08 -0.64
C GLY A 8 -3.57 8.48 0.31
N ARG A 9 -4.70 7.76 0.30
CA ARG A 9 -5.81 7.96 1.24
C ARG A 9 -5.91 6.84 2.28
N SER A 10 -6.34 7.17 3.49
CA SER A 10 -6.70 6.16 4.50
C SER A 10 -8.04 5.50 4.19
N SER A 11 -8.38 4.45 4.95
CA SER A 11 -9.60 3.66 4.75
C SER A 11 -10.91 4.44 4.97
N ASP A 12 -10.86 5.58 5.65
CA ASP A 12 -11.96 6.53 5.83
C ASP A 12 -12.05 7.56 4.69
N GLY A 13 -11.15 7.52 3.71
CA GLY A 13 -11.09 8.44 2.58
C GLY A 13 -10.26 9.72 2.85
N THR A 14 -9.67 9.87 4.04
CA THR A 14 -8.85 11.05 4.36
C THR A 14 -7.54 11.04 3.56
N GLU A 15 -7.18 12.18 2.97
CA GLU A 15 -5.90 12.35 2.30
C GLU A 15 -4.74 12.42 3.30
N LEU A 16 -3.77 11.51 3.13
CA LEU A 16 -2.61 11.48 4.02
C LEU A 16 -1.52 12.48 3.59
N PRO A 17 -0.80 13.09 4.55
CA PRO A 17 0.23 14.08 4.26
C PRO A 17 1.42 13.49 3.45
N SER A 18 2.30 14.37 2.98
CA SER A 18 3.59 13.92 2.46
C SER A 18 4.39 13.20 3.54
N GLY A 19 5.01 12.09 3.18
CA GLY A 19 5.72 11.26 4.14
C GLY A 19 6.10 9.90 3.60
N LEU A 20 6.88 9.16 4.38
CA LEU A 20 7.23 7.77 4.12
C LEU A 20 6.25 6.85 4.83
N TYR A 21 5.59 5.98 4.06
CA TYR A 21 4.59 5.04 4.55
C TYR A 21 5.08 3.61 4.34
N TYR A 22 4.94 2.78 5.37
CA TYR A 22 5.23 1.36 5.29
C TYR A 22 3.99 0.60 4.84
N TYR A 23 4.15 -0.37 3.93
CA TYR A 23 3.08 -1.28 3.54
C TYR A 23 3.46 -2.74 3.80
N GLN A 24 2.43 -3.55 4.04
CA GLN A 24 2.51 -5.01 4.06
C GLN A 24 1.30 -5.59 3.32
N ALA A 25 1.55 -6.39 2.29
CA ALA A 25 0.51 -7.14 1.58
C ALA A 25 0.71 -8.64 1.83
N THR A 26 -0.37 -9.33 2.22
CA THR A 26 -0.36 -10.78 2.48
C THR A 26 -1.22 -11.46 1.43
N VAL A 27 -0.62 -12.35 0.63
CA VAL A 27 -1.30 -13.14 -0.39
C VAL A 27 -1.50 -14.56 0.13
N ARG A 28 -2.75 -15.00 0.18
CA ARG A 28 -3.14 -16.40 0.45
C ARG A 28 -3.59 -17.03 -0.86
N TYR A 29 -2.90 -18.07 -1.28
CA TYR A 29 -3.27 -18.79 -2.49
C TYR A 29 -4.37 -19.81 -2.18
N ALA A 30 -5.32 -19.94 -3.09
CA ALA A 30 -6.30 -21.03 -3.06
C ALA A 30 -5.61 -22.32 -3.53
N VAL A 31 -4.81 -22.90 -2.65
CA VAL A 31 -4.15 -24.21 -2.85
C VAL A 31 -4.88 -25.28 -2.04
N GLN A 32 -4.63 -26.54 -2.37
CA GLN A 32 -5.27 -27.68 -1.70
C GLN A 32 -4.90 -27.74 -0.21
N ASP A 33 -3.66 -27.41 0.13
CA ASP A 33 -3.18 -27.36 1.51
C ASP A 33 -3.55 -26.02 2.17
N ARG A 34 -4.52 -26.05 3.11
CA ARG A 34 -4.91 -24.86 3.88
C ARG A 34 -3.82 -24.35 4.82
N GLY A 35 -2.81 -25.17 5.11
CA GLY A 35 -1.63 -24.83 5.91
C GLY A 35 -0.50 -24.18 5.11
N ALA A 36 -0.64 -24.06 3.78
CA ALA A 36 0.38 -23.48 2.94
C ALA A 36 0.73 -22.04 3.41
N PRO A 37 2.02 -21.67 3.43
CA PRO A 37 2.45 -20.37 3.92
C PRO A 37 1.91 -19.25 3.04
N ALA A 38 1.45 -18.17 3.67
CA ALA A 38 1.09 -16.96 2.96
C ALA A 38 2.36 -16.26 2.43
N GLN A 39 2.27 -15.70 1.23
CA GLN A 39 3.33 -14.85 0.71
C GLN A 39 3.17 -13.43 1.24
N VAL A 40 4.24 -12.84 1.76
CA VAL A 40 4.21 -11.49 2.34
C VAL A 40 5.11 -10.57 1.52
N PHE A 41 4.56 -9.45 1.06
CA PHE A 41 5.27 -8.37 0.38
C PHE A 41 5.31 -7.16 1.31
N LYS A 42 6.44 -6.49 1.38
CA LYS A 42 6.67 -5.35 2.26
C LYS A 42 7.50 -4.31 1.54
N GLY A 43 7.34 -3.06 1.96
CA GLY A 43 8.19 -1.99 1.47
C GLY A 43 7.70 -0.65 1.96
N TYR A 44 8.20 0.39 1.29
CA TYR A 44 7.84 1.76 1.58
C TYR A 44 7.27 2.44 0.33
N VAL A 45 6.33 3.34 0.56
CA VAL A 45 5.81 4.28 -0.44
C VAL A 45 6.03 5.68 0.12
N GLN A 46 6.60 6.56 -0.70
CA GLN A 46 6.73 7.97 -0.34
C GLN A 46 5.63 8.77 -1.02
N ILE A 47 4.83 9.47 -0.23
CA ILE A 47 3.89 10.47 -0.72
C ILE A 47 4.64 11.79 -0.86
N LEU A 48 4.68 12.33 -2.08
CA LEU A 48 5.16 13.66 -2.39
C LEU A 48 3.95 14.49 -2.82
N ARG A 49 3.62 15.54 -2.05
CA ARG A 49 2.58 16.51 -2.40
C ARG A 49 3.24 17.87 -2.46
N ASP A 50 2.88 18.66 -3.45
CA ASP A 50 3.38 20.02 -3.55
C ASP A 50 2.68 20.87 -2.48
N THR A 51 3.43 21.38 -1.51
CA THR A 51 2.90 22.36 -0.53
C THR A 51 2.81 23.76 -1.12
N VAL A 52 3.29 23.95 -2.35
CA VAL A 52 3.20 25.21 -3.09
C VAL A 52 2.13 25.05 -4.17
N SER A 53 0.87 25.21 -3.78
CA SER A 53 -0.08 25.82 -4.71
C SER A 53 0.52 27.17 -5.10
N MET A 54 0.99 27.29 -6.34
CA MET A 54 1.52 28.52 -6.90
C MET A 54 0.55 29.65 -6.57
N ARG A 55 1.07 30.62 -5.82
CA ARG A 55 0.42 31.88 -5.50
C ARG A 55 0.34 32.76 -6.74
#